data_AF-A0A4S4LJ50-F1
#
_entry.id   AF-A0A4S4LJ50-F1
#
_cell.length_a   1.000
_cell.length_b   1.000
_cell.length_c   1.000
_cell.angle_alpha   90.00
_cell.angle_beta   90.00
_cell.angle_gamma   90.00
#
_symmetry.space_group_name_H-M   'P 1'
#
loop_
_entity.id
_entity.type
_entity.pdbx_description
1 polymer ?
#
loop_
_entity_poly.entity_id
_entity_poly.type
_entity_poly.pdbx_seq_one_letter_code
_entity_poly.pdbx_strand_id
1 'polypeptide(L)'
;MYNDGFHNIVNVDYSSVVIEQMKERHKEARPSMEWHEMDVRQLTFEDSEFDVAIDKGTMDAIMSSEGDVWNPPEQTVYDCTREVSEAVRKMAEYSCTSPLDNLIFEEDS
;
A
#
# COMPACT_ATOMS: atom_id res chain seq x y z
N MET A 1 12.40 4.18 -6.43
CA MET A 1 11.49 3.41 -7.31
C MET A 1 11.24 4.13 -8.63
N TYR A 2 10.51 5.25 -8.67
CA TYR A 2 10.17 5.90 -9.96
C TYR A 2 11.38 6.27 -10.83
N ASN A 3 12.38 6.93 -10.24
CA ASN A 3 13.60 7.33 -10.94
C ASN A 3 14.52 6.14 -11.28
N ASP A 4 14.24 4.97 -10.71
CA ASP A 4 15.00 3.74 -10.93
C ASP A 4 14.38 2.87 -12.06
N GLY A 5 13.34 3.38 -12.73
CA GLY A 5 12.71 2.76 -13.91
C GLY A 5 11.37 2.08 -13.65
N PHE A 6 10.87 2.10 -12.41
CA PHE A 6 9.56 1.53 -12.08
C PHE A 6 8.46 2.56 -12.30
N HIS A 7 7.63 2.34 -13.32
CA HIS A 7 6.65 3.34 -13.74
C HIS A 7 5.19 2.96 -13.49
N ASN A 8 4.87 1.68 -13.27
CA ASN A 8 3.54 1.25 -12.84
C ASN A 8 3.53 1.15 -11.31
N ILE A 9 3.39 2.31 -10.67
CA ILE A 9 3.32 2.43 -9.21
C ILE A 9 1.93 2.93 -8.87
N VAL A 10 1.21 2.13 -8.09
CA VAL A 10 -0.11 2.44 -7.56
C VAL A 10 0.04 2.77 -6.09
N ASN A 11 -0.44 3.96 -5.70
CA ASN A 11 -0.38 4.43 -4.32
C ASN A 11 -1.78 4.42 -3.69
N VAL A 12 -1.88 3.94 -2.46
CA VAL A 12 -3.14 3.88 -1.70
C VAL A 12 -3.00 4.52 -0.33
N ASP A 13 -4.06 5.19 0.13
CA ASP A 13 -4.22 5.74 1.47
C ASP A 13 -5.73 5.90 1.74
N TYR A 14 -6.18 5.78 2.99
CA TYR A 14 -7.58 5.98 3.36
C TYR A 14 -7.99 7.47 3.39
N SER A 15 -7.01 8.38 3.42
CA SER A 15 -7.16 9.82 3.52
C SER A 15 -7.20 10.49 2.15
N SER A 16 -8.40 10.86 1.70
CA SER A 16 -8.59 11.70 0.49
C SER A 16 -7.70 12.95 0.46
N VAL A 17 -7.43 13.54 1.62
CA VAL A 17 -6.58 14.74 1.74
C VAL A 17 -5.15 14.43 1.32
N VAL A 18 -4.61 13.29 1.73
CA VAL A 18 -3.23 12.87 1.42
C VAL A 18 -3.13 12.50 -0.05
N ILE A 19 -4.10 11.73 -0.56
CA ILE A 19 -4.20 11.36 -1.97
C ILE A 19 -4.16 12.60 -2.88
N GLU A 20 -4.99 13.60 -2.63
CA GLU A 20 -5.03 14.81 -3.46
C GLU A 20 -3.73 15.63 -3.34
N GLN A 21 -3.15 15.72 -2.13
CA GLN A 21 -1.87 16.41 -1.94
C GLN A 21 -0.72 15.73 -2.70
N MET A 22 -0.63 14.41 -2.65
CA MET A 22 0.45 13.66 -3.29
C MET A 22 0.30 13.61 -4.80
N LYS A 23 -0.94 13.46 -5.27
CA LYS A 23 -1.27 13.57 -6.69
C LYS A 23 -0.83 14.91 -7.26
N GLU A 24 -1.17 16.02 -6.59
CA GLU A 24 -0.75 17.36 -7.01
C GLU A 24 0.77 17.54 -6.96
N ARG A 25 1.43 17.02 -5.91
CA ARG A 25 2.90 17.08 -5.74
C ARG A 25 3.65 16.33 -6.84
N HIS A 26 3.10 15.22 -7.32
CA HIS A 26 3.78 14.32 -8.25
C HIS A 26 3.31 14.43 -9.70
N LYS A 27 2.23 15.17 -9.98
CA LYS A 27 1.60 15.25 -11.32
C LYS A 27 2.57 15.57 -12.47
N GLU A 28 3.55 16.45 -12.26
CA GLU A 28 4.48 16.88 -13.32
C GLU A 28 5.71 15.98 -13.40
N ALA A 29 6.27 15.61 -12.23
CA ALA A 29 7.53 14.88 -12.16
C ALA A 29 7.37 13.37 -12.35
N ARG A 30 6.19 12.82 -12.03
CA ARG A 30 5.92 11.36 -12.02
C ARG A 30 4.49 11.06 -12.53
N PRO A 31 4.17 11.41 -13.78
CA PRO A 31 2.80 11.39 -14.28
C PRO A 31 2.18 9.99 -14.41
N SER A 32 2.98 8.92 -14.40
CA SER A 32 2.49 7.53 -14.46
C SER A 32 2.20 6.92 -13.09
N MET A 33 2.43 7.65 -11.98
CA MET A 33 2.00 7.21 -10.66
C MET A 33 0.49 7.37 -10.51
N GLU A 34 -0.16 6.31 -10.05
CA GLU A 34 -1.57 6.33 -9.69
C GLU A 34 -1.76 6.54 -8.20
N TRP A 35 -2.85 7.19 -7.81
CA TRP A 35 -3.18 7.52 -6.42
C TRP A 35 -4.67 7.23 -6.21
N HIS A 36 -4.99 6.35 -5.27
CA HIS A 36 -6.36 5.90 -5.00
C HIS A 36 -6.68 5.99 -3.51
N GLU A 37 -7.84 6.58 -3.19
CA GLU A 37 -8.38 6.55 -1.83
C GLU A 37 -8.95 5.16 -1.54
N MET A 38 -8.35 4.42 -0.60
CA MET A 38 -8.73 3.03 -0.31
C MET A 38 -8.33 2.61 1.11
N ASP A 39 -9.15 1.76 1.74
CA ASP A 39 -8.77 1.08 2.99
C ASP A 39 -7.94 -0.15 2.67
N VAL A 40 -6.74 -0.23 3.21
CA VAL A 40 -5.77 -1.31 2.93
C VAL A 40 -6.15 -2.65 3.54
N ARG A 41 -7.05 -2.64 4.52
CA ARG A 41 -7.73 -3.86 5.00
C ARG A 41 -8.76 -4.35 3.99
N GLN A 42 -9.03 -3.63 2.91
CA GLN A 42 -9.97 -4.02 1.87
C GLN A 42 -9.55 -3.45 0.50
N LEU A 43 -8.50 -4.03 -0.09
CA LEU A 43 -8.04 -3.65 -1.41
C LEU A 43 -9.01 -4.14 -2.51
N THR A 44 -9.52 -3.22 -3.34
CA THR A 44 -10.49 -3.53 -4.40
C THR A 44 -9.87 -3.93 -5.75
N PHE A 45 -8.56 -4.17 -5.76
CA PHE A 45 -7.81 -4.67 -6.91
C PHE A 45 -8.10 -6.15 -7.19
N GLU A 46 -7.70 -6.66 -8.34
CA GLU A 46 -7.79 -8.09 -8.65
C GLU A 46 -6.75 -8.89 -7.84
N ASP A 47 -7.05 -10.16 -7.57
CA ASP A 47 -6.09 -11.04 -6.88
C ASP A 47 -4.88 -11.30 -7.80
N SER A 48 -3.67 -11.30 -7.22
CA SER A 48 -2.41 -11.46 -7.97
C SER A 48 -2.16 -10.42 -9.07
N GLU A 49 -2.60 -9.17 -8.88
CA GLU A 49 -2.40 -8.07 -9.83
C GLU A 49 -1.01 -7.41 -9.72
N PHE A 50 -0.38 -7.45 -8.54
CA PHE A 50 0.89 -6.76 -8.25
C PHE A 50 2.03 -7.73 -8.01
N ASP A 51 3.24 -7.37 -8.44
CA ASP A 51 4.43 -8.19 -8.21
C ASP A 51 5.08 -7.91 -6.84
N VAL A 52 4.91 -6.70 -6.32
CA VAL A 52 5.46 -6.26 -5.03
C VAL A 52 4.45 -5.36 -4.34
N ALA A 53 4.28 -5.57 -3.04
CA ALA A 53 3.63 -4.65 -2.12
C ALA A 53 4.66 -4.06 -1.15
N ILE A 54 4.59 -2.76 -0.90
CA ILE A 54 5.41 -2.06 0.08
C ILE A 54 4.50 -1.31 1.04
N ASP A 55 4.52 -1.72 2.29
CA ASP A 55 4.00 -0.93 3.40
C ASP A 55 5.09 0.04 3.89
N LYS A 56 4.74 1.32 4.02
CA LYS A 56 5.62 2.35 4.56
C LYS A 56 4.87 3.17 5.62
N GLY A 57 4.68 2.57 6.79
CA GLY A 57 4.24 3.28 8.01
C GLY A 57 2.82 2.92 8.46
N THR A 58 2.04 2.25 7.61
CA THR A 58 0.65 1.92 7.89
C THR A 58 0.53 0.99 9.10
N MET A 59 1.41 -0.01 9.19
CA MET A 59 1.46 -0.87 10.36
C MET A 59 1.67 -0.05 11.65
N ASP A 60 2.54 0.96 11.61
CA ASP A 60 2.78 1.86 12.76
C ASP A 60 1.53 2.71 13.06
N ALA A 61 0.81 3.18 12.04
CA ALA A 61 -0.42 3.94 12.19
C ALA A 61 -1.55 3.10 12.83
N ILE A 62 -1.72 1.84 12.43
CA ILE A 62 -2.68 0.91 13.03
C ILE A 62 -2.28 0.59 14.49
N MET A 63 -0.99 0.33 14.72
CA MET A 63 -0.47 0.02 16.06
C MET A 63 -0.45 1.23 17.00
N SER A 64 -0.56 2.46 16.50
CA SER A 64 -0.66 3.68 17.31
C SER A 64 -2.02 3.83 18.03
N SER A 65 -2.98 2.92 17.80
CA SER A 65 -4.23 2.86 18.58
C SER A 65 -3.95 2.74 20.10
N GLU A 66 -4.74 3.43 20.93
CA GLU A 66 -4.52 3.53 22.39
C GLU A 66 -4.34 2.14 23.05
N GLY A 67 -3.14 1.84 23.57
CA GLY A 67 -2.88 0.55 24.21
C GLY A 67 -1.41 0.29 24.53
N ASP A 68 -1.15 -0.87 25.16
CA ASP A 68 0.20 -1.40 25.35
C ASP A 68 0.65 -2.09 24.05
N VAL A 69 1.71 -1.61 23.43
CA VAL A 69 2.27 -2.18 22.20
C VAL A 69 2.70 -3.65 22.40
N TRP A 70 3.03 -4.04 23.64
CA TRP A 70 3.39 -5.41 23.97
C TRP A 70 2.18 -6.31 24.25
N ASN A 71 1.00 -5.73 24.40
CA ASN A 71 -0.27 -6.42 24.58
C ASN A 71 -1.41 -5.64 23.89
N PRO A 72 -1.38 -5.55 22.55
CA PRO A 72 -2.33 -4.75 21.80
C PRO A 72 -3.75 -5.33 21.92
N PRO A 73 -4.79 -4.50 21.79
CA PRO A 73 -6.17 -4.98 21.69
C PRO A 73 -6.33 -6.00 20.57
N GLU A 74 -7.24 -6.96 20.74
CA GLU A 74 -7.53 -7.99 19.72
C GLU A 74 -7.91 -7.37 18.37
N GLN A 75 -8.60 -6.22 18.40
CA GLN A 75 -8.95 -5.46 17.21
C GLN A 75 -7.71 -4.96 16.43
N THR A 76 -6.71 -4.44 17.13
CA THR A 76 -5.44 -3.99 16.52
C THR A 76 -4.72 -5.17 15.86
N VAL A 77 -4.67 -6.32 16.54
CA VAL A 77 -4.09 -7.56 15.97
C VAL A 77 -4.86 -8.01 14.73
N TYR A 78 -6.20 -7.95 14.77
CA TYR A 78 -7.05 -8.28 13.64
C TYR A 78 -6.82 -7.34 12.45
N ASP A 79 -6.74 -6.03 12.69
CA ASP A 79 -6.52 -5.03 11.64
C ASP A 79 -5.14 -5.19 10.99
N CYS A 80 -4.07 -5.37 11.77
CA CYS A 80 -2.73 -5.65 11.26
C CYS A 80 -2.69 -6.95 10.43
N THR A 81 -3.35 -8.00 10.94
CA THR A 81 -3.42 -9.29 10.24
C THR A 81 -4.17 -9.16 8.91
N ARG A 82 -5.23 -8.34 8.88
CA ARG A 82 -6.02 -8.10 7.68
C ARG A 82 -5.26 -7.33 6.62
N GLU A 83 -4.56 -6.28 6.98
CA GLU A 83 -3.70 -5.51 6.07
C GLU A 83 -2.70 -6.43 5.36
N VAL A 84 -1.92 -7.20 6.13
CA VAL A 84 -0.94 -8.15 5.57
C VAL A 84 -1.61 -9.20 4.70
N SER A 85 -2.77 -9.71 5.11
CA SER A 85 -3.50 -10.73 4.35
C SER A 85 -4.02 -10.20 3.01
N GLU A 86 -4.54 -8.98 2.98
CA GLU A 86 -4.99 -8.36 1.73
C GLU A 86 -3.80 -8.05 0.81
N ALA A 87 -2.72 -7.47 1.33
CA ALA A 87 -1.51 -7.22 0.54
C ALA A 87 -0.96 -8.51 -0.09
N VAL A 88 -0.85 -9.59 0.69
CA VAL A 88 -0.41 -10.91 0.19
C VAL A 88 -1.35 -11.46 -0.87
N ARG A 89 -2.67 -11.30 -0.69
CA ARG A 89 -3.67 -11.76 -1.66
C ARG A 89 -3.57 -11.04 -3.01
N LYS A 90 -3.21 -9.76 -2.99
CA LYS A 90 -3.03 -8.96 -4.22
C LYS A 90 -1.68 -9.18 -4.88
N MET A 91 -0.72 -9.80 -4.18
CA MET A 91 0.57 -10.14 -4.76
C MET A 91 0.49 -11.41 -5.64
N ALA A 92 1.13 -11.34 -6.80
CA ALA A 92 1.33 -12.46 -7.70
C ALA A 92 2.36 -13.45 -7.12
N GLU A 93 2.15 -14.73 -7.38
CA GLU A 93 3.14 -15.75 -7.02
C GLU A 93 4.37 -15.60 -7.93
N TYR A 94 5.54 -15.41 -7.30
CA TYR A 94 6.77 -15.06 -8.01
C TYR A 94 7.24 -16.23 -8.89
N SER A 95 7.12 -16.11 -10.21
CA SER A 95 7.79 -16.99 -11.18
C SER A 95 8.96 -16.24 -11.82
N CYS A 96 10.13 -16.88 -11.87
CA CYS A 96 11.42 -16.30 -12.31
C CYS A 96 11.47 -15.84 -13.79
N THR A 97 10.31 -15.77 -14.47
CA THR A 97 10.18 -15.61 -15.92
C THR A 97 9.57 -14.27 -16.35
N SER A 98 9.02 -13.45 -15.45
CA SER A 98 8.41 -12.15 -15.77
C SER A 98 9.18 -10.98 -15.12
N PRO A 99 9.36 -9.85 -15.83
CA PRO A 99 9.85 -8.62 -15.22
C PRO A 99 8.85 -8.11 -14.18
N LEU A 100 9.36 -7.51 -13.09
CA LEU A 100 8.53 -6.89 -12.05
C LEU A 100 8.05 -5.54 -12.57
N ASP A 101 6.81 -5.51 -13.04
CA ASP A 101 6.27 -4.34 -13.72
C ASP A 101 5.22 -3.64 -12.85
N ASN A 102 4.51 -4.35 -11.98
CA ASN A 102 3.40 -3.80 -11.18
C ASN A 102 3.73 -3.72 -9.69
N LEU A 103 3.61 -2.52 -9.13
CA LEU A 103 3.92 -2.25 -7.72
C LEU A 103 2.76 -1.54 -7.04
N ILE A 104 2.37 -2.03 -5.85
CA ILE A 104 1.55 -1.26 -4.91
C ILE A 104 2.43 -0.70 -3.81
N PHE A 105 2.38 0.61 -3.63
CA PHE A 105 3.12 1.34 -2.61
C PHE A 105 2.12 2.02 -1.70
N GLU A 106 2.15 1.71 -0.42
CA GLU A 106 1.34 2.42 0.56
C GLU A 106 2.17 3.55 1.14
N GLU A 107 1.77 4.80 0.87
CA GLU A 107 2.48 5.97 1.38
C GLU A 107 1.77 6.50 2.61
N ASP A 108 2.38 6.33 3.77
CA ASP A 108 1.90 6.98 4.98
C ASP A 108 2.35 8.46 5.03
N SER A 109 1.46 9.28 5.59
CA SER A 109 1.35 10.75 5.50
C SER A 109 2.54 11.55 6.07
#